data_AF-A0A132HCM8-F1
#
_entry.id   AF-A0A132HCM8-F1
#
_cell.length_a   1.000
_cell.length_b   1.000
_cell.length_c   1.000
_cell.angle_alpha   90.00
_cell.angle_beta   90.00
_cell.angle_gamma   90.00
#
_symmetry.space_group_name_H-M   'P 1'
#
loop_
_entity.id
_entity.type
_entity.pdbx_description
1 polymer ?
#
loop_
_entity_poly.entity_id
_entity_poly.type
_entity_poly.pdbx_seq_one_letter_code
_entity_poly.pdbx_strand_id
1 'polypeptide(L)'
;MDTLYRADTAEVWLTAQIDNLMAFYKDKTKLSDVQVDELSAIIYQNYGFLRISELMFFFWSFKAGKYEKFYKAIDPSQIMDSLNKFVNETRVQAYIEQDQIINKEYKNARKPYLISEEEYLANKRQGAKSVFRKGADATTKTEEEVSLVLTEETYDSALALVNNRYNYPEDILSSFCEAWKKAHKVSPAEYIRLYNNK
;
A
#
# COMPACT_ATOMS: atom_id res chain seq x y z
N MET A 1 -29.71 -18.92 11.63
CA MET A 1 -29.13 -19.69 12.74
C MET A 1 -27.62 -19.94 12.59
N ASP A 2 -27.01 -19.72 11.41
CA ASP A 2 -25.61 -20.11 11.15
C ASP A 2 -24.54 -19.04 11.49
N THR A 3 -24.95 -17.80 11.73
CA THR A 3 -24.05 -16.67 12.04
C THR A 3 -23.70 -16.56 13.52
N LEU A 4 -24.56 -17.04 14.43
CA LEU A 4 -24.33 -16.95 15.88
C LEU A 4 -23.25 -17.94 16.34
N TYR A 5 -23.27 -19.16 15.81
CA TYR A 5 -22.30 -20.21 16.17
C TYR A 5 -20.87 -19.89 15.67
N ARG A 6 -20.74 -19.12 14.58
CA ARG A 6 -19.45 -18.82 13.95
C ARG A 6 -18.66 -17.74 14.70
N ALA A 7 -19.33 -16.75 15.27
CA ALA A 7 -18.68 -15.69 16.06
C ALA A 7 -18.11 -16.29 17.36
N ASP A 8 -18.93 -17.06 18.07
CA ASP A 8 -18.54 -17.74 19.31
C ASP A 8 -17.38 -18.71 19.09
N THR A 9 -17.30 -19.40 17.94
CA THR A 9 -16.21 -20.35 17.67
C THR A 9 -14.84 -19.66 17.56
N ALA A 10 -14.77 -18.46 16.99
CA ALA A 10 -13.53 -17.72 16.83
C ALA A 10 -13.04 -17.15 18.18
N GLU A 11 -13.96 -16.63 18.98
CA GLU A 11 -13.68 -16.13 20.33
C GLU A 11 -13.23 -17.27 21.27
N VAL A 12 -13.90 -18.43 21.24
CA VAL A 12 -13.49 -19.60 22.02
C VAL A 12 -12.09 -20.09 21.61
N TRP A 13 -11.79 -20.08 20.31
CA TRP A 13 -10.45 -20.43 19.83
C TRP A 13 -9.39 -19.44 20.32
N LEU A 14 -9.67 -18.13 20.26
CA LEU A 14 -8.79 -17.08 20.76
C LEU A 14 -8.56 -17.18 22.26
N THR A 15 -9.61 -17.41 23.06
CA THR A 15 -9.53 -17.67 24.50
C THR A 15 -8.56 -18.82 24.77
N ALA A 16 -8.69 -19.95 24.06
CA ALA A 16 -7.77 -21.08 24.21
C ALA A 16 -6.31 -20.76 23.83
N GLN A 17 -6.07 -19.90 22.82
CA GLN A 17 -4.71 -19.46 22.48
C GLN A 17 -4.12 -18.53 23.55
N ILE A 18 -4.93 -17.61 24.09
CA ILE A 18 -4.51 -16.70 25.17
C ILE A 18 -4.22 -17.50 26.44
N ASP A 19 -5.05 -18.48 26.80
CA ASP A 19 -4.78 -19.37 27.93
C ASP A 19 -3.47 -20.14 27.78
N ASN A 20 -3.22 -20.64 26.57
CA ASN A 20 -1.96 -21.31 26.25
C ASN A 20 -0.76 -20.35 26.37
N LEU A 21 -0.94 -19.09 25.99
CA LEU A 21 0.05 -18.03 26.16
C LEU A 21 0.35 -17.80 27.64
N MET A 22 -0.70 -17.59 28.46
CA MET A 22 -0.57 -17.35 29.89
C MET A 22 0.08 -18.54 30.62
N ALA A 23 -0.29 -19.77 30.25
CA ALA A 23 0.31 -20.99 30.79
C ALA A 23 1.81 -21.10 30.49
N PHE A 24 2.26 -20.60 29.34
CA PHE A 24 3.67 -20.64 28.94
C PHE A 24 4.57 -19.78 29.83
N TYR A 25 4.11 -18.59 30.21
CA TYR A 25 4.90 -17.64 31.00
C TYR A 25 4.94 -17.93 32.51
N LYS A 26 4.18 -18.93 32.98
CA LYS A 26 4.19 -19.43 34.38
C LYS A 26 4.10 -18.32 35.43
N ASP A 27 3.32 -17.27 35.18
CA ASP A 27 3.18 -16.20 36.16
C ASP A 27 2.07 -16.48 37.19
N LYS A 28 2.24 -15.94 38.40
CA LYS A 28 1.37 -16.13 39.57
C LYS A 28 0.09 -15.29 39.52
N THR A 29 -0.02 -14.38 38.56
CA THR A 29 -1.17 -13.53 38.33
C THR A 29 -1.85 -14.00 37.04
N LYS A 30 -2.69 -15.02 37.18
CA LYS A 30 -3.61 -15.38 36.11
C LYS A 30 -4.55 -14.20 35.89
N LEU A 31 -4.72 -13.78 34.63
CA LEU A 31 -5.91 -13.02 34.25
C LEU A 31 -7.15 -13.80 34.70
N SER A 32 -8.18 -13.09 35.15
CA SER A 32 -9.49 -13.69 35.39
C SER A 32 -10.05 -14.22 34.06
N ASP A 33 -10.79 -15.32 34.09
CA ASP A 33 -11.42 -15.89 32.89
C ASP A 33 -12.26 -14.83 32.13
N VAL A 34 -12.94 -13.94 32.88
CA VAL A 34 -13.68 -12.79 32.31
C VAL A 34 -12.77 -11.84 31.53
N GLN A 35 -11.55 -11.59 32.01
CA GLN A 35 -10.60 -10.71 31.31
C GLN A 35 -10.05 -11.37 30.04
N VAL A 36 -9.92 -12.71 30.03
CA VAL A 36 -9.51 -13.44 28.83
C VAL A 36 -10.61 -13.40 27.78
N ASP A 37 -11.86 -13.59 28.18
CA ASP A 37 -13.02 -13.51 27.27
C ASP A 37 -13.19 -12.09 26.70
N GLU A 38 -13.10 -11.06 27.55
CA GLU A 38 -13.13 -9.66 27.08
C GLU A 38 -11.96 -9.35 26.13
N LEU A 39 -10.75 -9.83 26.44
CA LEU A 39 -9.59 -9.64 25.57
C LEU A 39 -9.77 -10.38 24.23
N SER A 40 -10.34 -11.58 24.24
CA SER A 40 -10.66 -12.36 23.06
C SER A 40 -11.63 -11.62 22.14
N ALA A 41 -12.73 -11.09 22.70
CA ALA A 41 -13.71 -10.30 21.98
C ALA A 41 -13.09 -9.02 21.38
N ILE A 42 -12.26 -8.31 22.16
CA ILE A 42 -11.54 -7.11 21.70
C ILE A 42 -10.60 -7.46 20.54
N ILE A 43 -9.87 -8.57 20.62
CA ILE A 43 -8.97 -9.01 19.55
C ILE A 43 -9.76 -9.39 18.30
N TYR A 44 -10.88 -10.11 18.44
CA TYR A 44 -11.75 -10.46 17.32
C TYR A 44 -12.30 -9.21 16.62
N GLN A 45 -12.77 -8.22 17.38
CA GLN A 45 -13.34 -6.99 16.82
C GLN A 45 -12.30 -6.11 16.11
N ASN A 46 -11.10 -5.98 16.69
CA ASN A 46 -10.05 -5.09 16.15
C ASN A 46 -9.16 -5.76 15.10
N TYR A 47 -8.96 -7.07 15.17
CA TYR A 47 -8.02 -7.82 14.32
C TYR A 47 -8.65 -9.02 13.62
N GLY A 48 -9.98 -9.11 13.56
CA GLY A 48 -10.70 -10.17 12.84
C GLY A 48 -10.42 -10.22 11.32
N PHE A 49 -9.75 -9.20 10.77
CA PHE A 49 -9.26 -9.20 9.40
C PHE A 49 -7.97 -10.02 9.20
N LEU A 50 -7.27 -10.42 10.27
CA LEU A 50 -6.06 -11.24 10.18
C LEU A 50 -6.37 -12.69 9.86
N ARG A 51 -5.51 -13.33 9.08
CA ARG A 51 -5.62 -14.77 8.83
C ARG A 51 -5.23 -15.55 10.07
N ILE A 52 -5.86 -16.71 10.27
CA ILE A 52 -5.55 -17.62 11.39
C ILE A 52 -4.05 -17.93 11.45
N SER A 53 -3.40 -18.15 10.29
CA SER A 53 -1.95 -18.40 10.22
C SER A 53 -1.11 -17.22 10.73
N GLU A 54 -1.54 -15.99 10.49
CA GLU A 54 -0.85 -14.78 10.95
C GLU A 54 -1.01 -14.62 12.47
N LEU A 55 -2.21 -14.86 13.00
CA LEU A 55 -2.45 -14.90 14.44
C LEU A 55 -1.64 -16.01 15.14
N MET A 56 -1.57 -17.22 14.56
CA MET A 56 -0.72 -18.28 15.10
C MET A 56 0.77 -17.91 15.08
N PHE A 57 1.23 -17.29 13.99
CA PHE A 57 2.61 -16.80 13.90
C PHE A 57 2.90 -15.69 14.89
N PHE A 58 1.92 -14.82 15.16
CA PHE A 58 2.00 -13.83 16.23
C PHE A 58 2.18 -14.50 17.60
N PHE A 59 1.32 -15.44 18.00
CA PHE A 59 1.45 -16.12 19.30
C PHE A 59 2.79 -16.87 19.43
N TRP A 60 3.28 -17.48 18.34
CA TRP A 60 4.60 -18.10 18.33
C TRP A 60 5.74 -17.07 18.49
N SER A 61 5.69 -15.97 17.74
CA SER A 61 6.69 -14.89 17.80
C SER A 61 6.68 -14.15 19.13
N PHE A 62 5.49 -14.03 19.75
CA PHE A 62 5.29 -13.48 21.07
C PHE A 62 6.00 -14.37 22.12
N LYS A 63 5.75 -15.68 22.09
CA LYS A 63 6.46 -16.65 22.96
C LYS A 63 7.97 -16.67 22.75
N ALA A 64 8.42 -16.42 21.53
CA ALA A 64 9.85 -16.27 21.21
C ALA A 64 10.47 -14.97 21.75
N GLY A 65 9.67 -14.07 22.34
CA GLY A 65 10.15 -12.85 22.98
C GLY A 65 10.54 -11.73 22.01
N LYS A 66 10.00 -11.73 20.79
CA LYS A 66 10.34 -10.72 19.76
C LYS A 66 9.79 -9.31 20.06
N TYR A 67 8.63 -9.21 20.68
CA TYR A 67 7.94 -7.93 20.85
C TYR A 67 8.26 -7.25 22.18
N GLU A 68 8.14 -7.97 23.29
CA GLU A 68 8.33 -7.40 24.63
C GLU A 68 9.14 -8.32 25.56
N LYS A 69 9.87 -7.68 26.48
CA LYS A 69 10.60 -8.36 27.56
C LYS A 69 9.77 -8.26 28.83
N PHE A 70 9.12 -9.35 29.21
CA PHE A 70 8.31 -9.41 30.43
C PHE A 70 9.23 -9.64 31.64
N TYR A 71 9.34 -8.63 32.51
CA TYR A 71 10.01 -8.75 33.81
C TYR A 71 9.01 -8.99 34.95
N LYS A 72 7.70 -8.94 34.69
CA LYS A 72 6.57 -9.12 35.61
C LYS A 72 5.36 -9.77 34.89
N ALA A 73 4.23 -9.85 35.61
CA ALA A 73 2.89 -10.20 35.13
C ALA A 73 2.58 -9.62 33.75
N ILE A 74 1.95 -10.45 32.91
CA ILE A 74 1.52 -10.06 31.56
C ILE A 74 0.21 -9.29 31.69
N ASP A 75 0.23 -8.02 31.29
CA ASP A 75 -0.98 -7.21 31.23
C ASP A 75 -1.70 -7.42 29.88
N PRO A 76 -3.05 -7.42 29.84
CA PRO A 76 -3.80 -7.50 28.58
C PRO A 76 -3.38 -6.43 27.55
N SER A 77 -3.06 -5.22 28.03
CA SER A 77 -2.61 -4.11 27.18
C SER A 77 -1.29 -4.41 26.46
N GLN A 78 -0.38 -5.16 27.08
CA GLN A 78 0.90 -5.54 26.48
C GLN A 78 0.71 -6.50 25.31
N ILE A 79 -0.28 -7.40 25.41
CA ILE A 79 -0.66 -8.29 24.30
C ILE A 79 -1.20 -7.47 23.13
N MET A 80 -2.07 -6.49 23.41
CA MET A 80 -2.62 -5.59 22.39
C MET A 80 -1.54 -4.72 21.73
N ASP A 81 -0.62 -4.16 22.51
CA ASP A 81 0.49 -3.35 21.99
C ASP A 81 1.44 -4.18 21.13
N SER A 82 1.74 -5.41 21.56
CA SER A 82 2.54 -6.35 20.77
C SER A 82 1.84 -6.76 19.48
N LEU A 83 0.52 -6.96 19.51
CA LEU A 83 -0.27 -7.28 18.33
C LEU A 83 -0.32 -6.11 17.34
N ASN A 84 -0.47 -4.88 17.84
CA ASN A 84 -0.35 -3.67 17.02
C ASN A 84 1.03 -3.55 16.35
N LYS A 85 2.12 -3.79 17.09
CA LYS A 85 3.48 -3.81 16.54
C LYS A 85 3.60 -4.87 15.45
N PHE A 86 3.11 -6.09 15.69
CA PHE A 86 3.13 -7.17 14.69
C PHE A 86 2.37 -6.81 13.41
N VAL A 87 1.17 -6.23 13.54
CA VAL A 87 0.37 -5.81 12.39
C VAL A 87 1.09 -4.73 11.60
N ASN A 88 1.69 -3.75 12.27
CA ASN A 88 2.45 -2.70 11.59
C ASN A 88 3.67 -3.28 10.87
N GLU A 89 4.43 -4.17 11.51
CA GLU A 89 5.55 -4.86 10.86
C GLU A 89 5.11 -5.67 9.65
N THR A 90 4.04 -6.45 9.78
CA THR A 90 3.52 -7.32 8.70
C THR A 90 2.98 -6.48 7.54
N ARG A 91 2.29 -5.38 7.82
CA ARG A 91 1.81 -4.45 6.79
C ARG A 91 2.97 -3.74 6.10
N VAL A 92 3.99 -3.33 6.84
CA VAL A 92 5.22 -2.78 6.26
C VAL A 92 5.89 -3.80 5.33
N GLN A 93 5.96 -5.08 5.73
CA GLN A 93 6.47 -6.12 4.83
C GLN A 93 5.63 -6.28 3.57
N ALA A 94 4.29 -6.26 3.68
CA ALA A 94 3.41 -6.32 2.52
C ALA A 94 3.63 -5.14 1.55
N TYR A 95 3.84 -3.92 2.07
CA TYR A 95 4.20 -2.76 1.24
C TYR A 95 5.55 -2.95 0.54
N ILE A 96 6.57 -3.41 1.27
CA ILE A 96 7.89 -3.70 0.70
C ILE A 96 7.79 -4.75 -0.42
N GLU A 97 7.01 -5.81 -0.21
CA GLU A 97 6.79 -6.85 -1.21
C GLU A 97 6.09 -6.30 -2.46
N GLN A 98 5.05 -5.49 -2.29
CA GLN A 98 4.36 -4.82 -3.40
C GLN A 98 5.30 -3.89 -4.18
N ASP A 99 6.08 -3.05 -3.49
CA ASP A 99 7.07 -2.19 -4.12
C ASP A 99 8.12 -2.99 -4.89
N GLN A 100 8.53 -4.16 -4.39
CA GLN A 100 9.44 -5.05 -5.11
C GLN A 100 8.80 -5.64 -6.38
N ILE A 101 7.53 -6.02 -6.33
CA ILE A 101 6.79 -6.52 -7.51
C ILE A 101 6.68 -5.42 -8.55
N ILE A 102 6.21 -4.24 -8.16
CA ILE A 102 6.08 -3.06 -9.03
C ILE A 102 7.45 -2.70 -9.63
N ASN A 103 8.52 -2.67 -8.84
CA ASN A 103 9.86 -2.41 -9.34
C ASN A 103 10.38 -3.50 -10.30
N LYS A 104 10.06 -4.77 -10.07
CA LYS A 104 10.38 -5.86 -11.01
C LYS A 104 9.63 -5.68 -12.32
N GLU A 105 8.36 -5.31 -12.27
CA GLU A 105 7.53 -5.01 -13.45
C GLU A 105 8.09 -3.81 -14.22
N TYR A 106 8.42 -2.71 -13.53
CA TYR A 106 9.08 -1.55 -14.15
C TYR A 106 10.41 -1.91 -14.82
N LYS A 107 11.25 -2.72 -14.17
CA LYS A 107 12.51 -3.22 -14.75
C LYS A 107 12.23 -4.08 -15.97
N ASN A 108 11.27 -4.99 -15.89
CA ASN A 108 10.88 -5.88 -16.99
C ASN A 108 10.29 -5.11 -18.19
N ALA A 109 9.44 -4.11 -17.95
CA ALA A 109 8.87 -3.25 -18.97
C ALA A 109 9.91 -2.38 -19.67
N ARG A 110 11.03 -2.06 -18.99
CA ARG A 110 12.17 -1.36 -19.60
C ARG A 110 13.08 -2.28 -20.41
N LYS A 111 13.16 -3.58 -20.12
CA LYS A 111 14.05 -4.53 -20.83
C LYS A 111 13.96 -4.46 -22.37
N PRO A 112 12.79 -4.30 -23.02
CA PRO A 112 12.68 -4.14 -24.48
C PRO A 112 13.34 -2.86 -25.03
N TYR A 113 13.57 -1.86 -24.16
CA TYR A 113 14.19 -0.58 -24.51
C TYR A 113 15.65 -0.50 -24.04
N LEU A 114 16.17 -1.53 -23.36
CA LEU A 114 17.59 -1.61 -23.00
C LEU A 114 18.36 -2.21 -24.17
N ILE A 115 19.31 -1.44 -24.70
CA ILE A 115 20.27 -1.89 -25.70
C ILE A 115 21.43 -2.58 -24.97
N SER A 116 21.91 -3.70 -25.49
CA SER A 116 23.06 -4.40 -24.90
C SER A 116 24.35 -3.56 -25.04
N GLU A 117 25.32 -3.75 -24.14
CA GLU A 117 26.58 -3.00 -24.18
C GLU A 117 27.34 -3.22 -25.50
N GLU A 118 27.31 -4.44 -26.02
CA GLU A 118 27.92 -4.80 -27.29
C GLU A 118 27.25 -4.08 -28.47
N GLU A 119 25.92 -4.00 -28.46
CA GLU A 119 25.13 -3.32 -29.49
C GLU A 119 25.32 -1.80 -29.43
N TYR A 120 25.45 -1.22 -28.23
CA TYR A 120 25.81 0.19 -28.04
C TYR A 120 27.20 0.51 -28.61
N LEU A 121 28.20 -0.35 -28.36
CA LEU A 121 29.55 -0.18 -28.90
C LEU A 121 29.58 -0.33 -30.42
N ALA A 122 28.78 -1.24 -30.99
CA ALA A 122 28.62 -1.39 -32.43
C ALA A 122 28.00 -0.13 -33.06
N ASN A 123 26.93 0.42 -32.48
CA ASN A 123 26.29 1.66 -32.93
C ASN A 123 27.22 2.87 -32.86
N LYS A 124 28.05 2.94 -31.80
CA LYS A 124 29.06 3.99 -31.60
C LYS A 124 30.21 3.87 -32.62
N ARG A 125 30.66 2.65 -32.95
CA ARG A 125 31.69 2.39 -33.98
C ARG A 125 31.19 2.70 -35.39
N GLN A 126 29.90 2.50 -35.65
CA GLN A 126 29.27 2.78 -36.95
C GLN A 126 28.90 4.26 -37.14
N GLY A 127 29.16 5.14 -36.16
CA GLY A 127 28.90 6.58 -36.29
C GLY A 127 27.40 6.93 -36.39
N ALA A 128 26.50 6.04 -35.97
CA ALA A 128 25.06 6.26 -36.03
C ALA A 128 24.64 7.34 -35.01
N LYS A 129 24.05 8.43 -35.49
CA LYS A 129 23.34 9.39 -34.63
C LYS A 129 22.25 8.63 -33.87
N SER A 130 22.22 8.79 -32.55
CA SER A 130 21.17 8.26 -31.65
C SER A 130 19.78 8.42 -32.27
N VAL A 131 19.20 7.31 -32.72
CA VAL A 131 17.81 7.29 -33.19
C VAL A 131 16.94 7.19 -31.95
N PHE A 132 16.50 8.34 -31.45
CA PHE A 132 15.43 8.41 -30.47
C PHE A 132 14.18 7.77 -31.12
N ARG A 133 13.84 6.54 -30.76
CA ARG A 133 12.60 5.90 -31.20
C ARG A 133 11.44 6.64 -30.52
N LYS A 134 10.80 7.55 -31.27
CA LYS A 134 9.59 8.24 -30.85
C LYS A 134 8.53 7.20 -30.48
N GLY A 135 8.05 7.29 -29.23
CA GLY A 135 6.77 6.72 -28.83
C GLY A 135 5.65 7.32 -29.67
N ALA A 136 4.62 6.51 -29.90
CA ALA A 136 3.56 6.68 -30.86
C ALA A 136 2.69 7.95 -30.70
N ASP A 137 2.13 8.33 -31.85
CA ASP A 137 0.96 9.18 -32.11
C ASP A 137 1.06 10.69 -31.87
N ALA A 138 1.68 11.34 -32.86
CA ALA A 138 1.32 12.70 -33.25
C ALA A 138 0.02 12.64 -34.07
N THR A 139 -1.05 13.25 -33.55
CA THR A 139 -2.18 13.67 -34.40
C THR A 139 -2.18 15.19 -34.42
N THR A 140 -1.80 15.75 -35.56
CA THR A 140 -1.95 17.16 -35.89
C THR A 140 -3.43 17.54 -35.93
N LYS A 141 -3.80 18.65 -35.30
CA LYS A 141 -4.79 19.60 -35.86
C LYS A 141 -4.88 20.91 -35.06
N THR A 142 -4.65 21.98 -35.82
CA THR A 142 -5.25 23.32 -35.77
C THR A 142 -5.10 24.15 -34.49
N GLU A 143 -4.26 25.16 -34.65
CA GLU A 143 -4.12 26.37 -33.85
C GLU A 143 -5.46 27.12 -33.73
N GLU A 144 -6.02 27.13 -32.52
CA GLU A 144 -6.86 28.24 -32.06
C GLU A 144 -6.21 28.78 -30.79
N GLU A 145 -5.51 29.90 -30.94
CA GLU A 145 -4.90 30.64 -29.84
C GLU A 145 -5.98 31.13 -28.88
N VAL A 146 -6.20 30.37 -27.81
CA VAL A 146 -6.80 30.89 -26.58
C VAL A 146 -5.64 31.16 -25.64
N SER A 147 -5.39 32.44 -25.31
CA SER A 147 -4.35 32.83 -24.37
C SER A 147 -4.64 32.23 -22.98
N LEU A 148 -4.10 31.04 -22.73
CA LEU A 148 -4.15 30.39 -21.43
C LEU A 148 -3.11 31.06 -20.53
N VAL A 149 -3.58 31.77 -19.52
CA VAL A 149 -2.75 32.29 -18.44
C VAL A 149 -2.24 31.08 -17.64
N LEU A 150 -1.03 30.63 -17.96
CA LEU A 150 -0.36 29.52 -17.29
C LEU A 150 0.20 30.00 -15.93
N THR A 151 -0.45 29.62 -14.84
CA THR A 151 -0.05 29.94 -13.45
C THR A 151 0.48 28.70 -12.71
N GLU A 152 1.36 28.89 -11.71
CA GLU A 152 1.90 27.79 -10.89
C GLU A 152 0.81 27.07 -10.09
N GLU A 153 -0.17 27.81 -9.54
CA GLU A 153 -1.26 27.24 -8.74
C GLU A 153 -2.18 26.30 -9.55
N THR A 154 -2.38 26.61 -10.83
CA THR A 154 -3.18 25.77 -11.74
C THR A 154 -2.38 24.58 -12.26
N TYR A 155 -1.05 24.67 -12.26
CA TYR A 155 -0.16 23.55 -12.58
C TYR A 155 -0.16 22.50 -11.46
N ASP A 156 -0.03 22.93 -10.20
CA ASP A 156 -0.02 22.01 -9.06
C ASP A 156 -1.34 21.25 -8.90
N SER A 157 -2.46 21.93 -9.15
CA SER A 157 -3.78 21.30 -9.14
C SER A 157 -3.99 20.34 -10.32
N ALA A 158 -3.52 20.67 -11.53
CA ALA A 158 -3.51 19.74 -12.65
C ALA A 158 -2.62 18.52 -12.37
N LEU A 159 -1.44 18.74 -11.77
CA LEU A 159 -0.49 17.68 -11.39
C LEU A 159 -1.08 16.77 -10.32
N ALA A 160 -1.77 17.34 -9.33
CA ALA A 160 -2.48 16.59 -8.31
C ALA A 160 -3.55 15.69 -8.94
N LEU A 161 -4.37 16.20 -9.86
CA LEU A 161 -5.40 15.40 -10.54
C LEU A 161 -4.83 14.24 -11.36
N VAL A 162 -3.67 14.43 -12.00
CA VAL A 162 -3.02 13.38 -12.80
C VAL A 162 -2.31 12.34 -11.92
N ASN A 163 -1.66 12.78 -10.84
CA ASN A 163 -0.88 11.90 -9.96
C ASN A 163 -1.72 11.18 -8.89
N ASN A 164 -2.90 11.70 -8.51
CA ASN A 164 -3.78 11.06 -7.53
C ASN A 164 -4.64 9.91 -8.09
N ARG A 165 -4.29 9.35 -9.26
CA ARG A 165 -4.99 8.21 -9.87
C ARG A 165 -5.14 6.99 -8.96
N TYR A 166 -4.29 6.84 -7.95
CA TYR A 166 -4.31 5.71 -7.01
C TYR A 166 -5.02 6.00 -5.69
N ASN A 167 -5.30 7.27 -5.38
CA ASN A 167 -5.78 7.69 -4.06
C ASN A 167 -7.29 7.96 -4.03
N TYR A 168 -7.92 8.10 -5.21
CA TYR A 168 -9.36 8.31 -5.36
C TYR A 168 -9.98 7.29 -6.33
N PRO A 169 -11.25 6.88 -6.13
CA PRO A 169 -11.99 6.06 -7.08
C PRO A 169 -12.06 6.69 -8.47
N GLU A 170 -12.02 5.86 -9.52
CA GLU A 170 -11.94 6.30 -10.92
C GLU A 170 -13.14 7.17 -11.34
N ASP A 171 -14.34 6.90 -10.81
CA ASP A 171 -15.56 7.68 -11.04
C ASP A 171 -15.42 9.14 -10.57
N ILE A 172 -14.80 9.34 -9.41
CA ILE A 172 -14.63 10.66 -8.81
C ILE A 172 -13.61 11.46 -9.63
N LEU A 173 -12.49 10.84 -10.00
CA LEU A 173 -11.44 11.47 -10.82
C LEU A 173 -11.96 11.86 -12.21
N SER A 174 -12.83 11.04 -12.79
CA SER A 174 -13.49 11.35 -14.06
C SER A 174 -14.33 12.63 -13.94
N SER A 175 -15.15 12.75 -12.88
CA SER A 175 -15.95 13.96 -12.65
C SER A 175 -15.10 15.22 -12.46
N PHE A 176 -13.95 15.12 -11.78
CA PHE A 176 -13.03 16.23 -11.61
C PHE A 176 -12.30 16.60 -12.90
N CYS A 177 -11.93 15.63 -13.73
CA CYS A 177 -11.33 15.88 -15.04
C CYS A 177 -12.33 16.55 -16.00
N GLU A 178 -13.60 16.17 -15.94
CA GLU A 178 -14.68 16.83 -16.69
C GLU A 178 -14.91 18.27 -16.21
N ALA A 179 -14.94 18.49 -14.89
CA ALA A 179 -15.05 19.82 -14.30
C ALA A 179 -13.86 20.70 -14.68
N TRP A 180 -12.65 20.15 -14.66
CA TRP A 180 -11.43 20.85 -15.08
C TRP A 180 -11.46 21.23 -16.56
N LYS A 181 -11.85 20.28 -17.43
CA LYS A 181 -11.98 20.50 -18.87
C LYS A 181 -13.01 21.58 -19.17
N LYS A 182 -14.10 21.66 -18.39
CA LYS A 182 -15.11 22.72 -18.49
C LYS A 182 -14.57 24.09 -18.09
N ALA A 183 -13.73 24.16 -17.06
CA ALA A 183 -13.16 25.41 -16.54
C ALA A 183 -12.01 25.95 -17.41
N HIS A 184 -11.07 25.08 -17.81
CA HIS A 184 -9.82 25.46 -18.48
C HIS A 184 -9.78 25.16 -19.97
N LYS A 185 -10.85 24.57 -20.54
CA LYS A 185 -10.98 24.14 -21.95
C LYS A 185 -9.92 23.11 -22.41
N VAL A 186 -9.03 22.70 -21.52
CA VAL A 186 -7.89 21.81 -21.79
C VAL A 186 -7.90 20.66 -20.78
N SER A 187 -7.50 19.48 -21.22
CA SER A 187 -7.34 18.32 -20.33
C SER A 187 -6.21 18.58 -19.30
N PRO A 188 -6.34 18.17 -18.03
CA PRO A 188 -5.28 18.34 -17.03
C PRO A 188 -3.91 17.83 -17.50
N ALA A 189 -3.86 16.68 -18.17
CA ALA A 189 -2.62 16.09 -18.69
C ALA A 189 -2.01 16.91 -19.84
N GLU A 190 -2.86 17.57 -20.63
CA GLU A 190 -2.45 18.40 -21.75
C GLU A 190 -1.98 19.78 -21.27
N TYR A 191 -2.60 20.31 -20.21
CA TYR A 191 -2.15 21.51 -19.52
C TYR A 191 -0.72 21.37 -18.97
N ILE A 192 -0.40 20.25 -18.32
CA ILE A 192 0.95 19.94 -17.82
C ILE A 192 1.97 19.90 -18.97
N ARG A 193 1.59 19.33 -20.12
CA ARG A 193 2.47 19.29 -21.31
C ARG A 193 2.73 20.68 -21.87
N LEU A 194 1.71 21.54 -21.92
CA LEU A 194 1.84 22.92 -22.38
C LEU A 194 2.71 23.75 -21.40
N TYR A 195 2.53 23.56 -20.10
CA TYR A 195 3.33 24.24 -19.07
C TYR A 195 4.81 23.87 -19.13
N ASN A 196 5.13 22.57 -19.27
CA ASN A 196 6.51 22.09 -19.33
C ASN A 196 7.25 22.46 -20.63
N ASN A 197 6.52 22.87 -21.66
CA ASN A 197 7.08 23.33 -22.94
C ASN A 197 7.23 24.86 -23.03
N LYS A 198 6.86 25.59 -21.97
CA LYS A 198 7.04 27.05 -21.84
C LYS A 198 8.47 27.36 -21.41
#